data_AF-A0A5W3B131-F1
#
_entry.id   AF-A0A5W3B131-F1
#
_cell.length_a   1.000
_cell.length_b   1.000
_cell.length_c   1.000
_cell.angle_alpha   90.00
_cell.angle_beta   90.00
_cell.angle_gamma   90.00
#
_symmetry.space_group_name_H-M   'P 1'
#
loop_
_entity.id
_entity.type
_entity.pdbx_description
1 polymer ?
#
loop_
_entity_poly.entity_id
_entity_poly.type
_entity_poly.pdbx_seq_one_letter_code
_entity_poly.pdbx_strand_id
1 'polypeptide(L)'
;MGKQKSRKAAAQKARAPQQLKASAPQKMEAFTFGEPVPVLDKRDILDYVECISNGKWYEPPVSFSGLAKSLRSAVHHSSPIYVKRNVLASTYIPHPLLSRQDFSRFA
;
A
#
# COMPACT_ATOMS: atom_id res chain seq x y z
N MET A 1 -70.07 60.70 -19.71
CA MET A 1 -68.80 61.32 -19.27
C MET A 1 -68.44 60.78 -17.89
N GLY A 2 -67.65 59.70 -17.80
CA GLY A 2 -67.21 59.12 -16.52
C GLY A 2 -65.81 58.57 -16.68
N LYS A 3 -64.82 59.36 -16.26
CA LYS A 3 -63.40 59.19 -16.56
C LYS A 3 -62.77 58.09 -15.70
N GLN A 4 -62.12 57.14 -16.37
CA GLN A 4 -61.17 56.16 -15.82
C GLN A 4 -59.88 56.86 -15.38
N LYS A 5 -59.41 56.64 -14.15
CA LYS A 5 -58.08 56.99 -13.58
C LYS A 5 -58.08 56.57 -12.10
N SER A 6 -57.09 55.97 -11.47
CA SER A 6 -55.83 55.33 -11.81
C SER A 6 -55.44 54.55 -10.54
N ARG A 7 -54.92 53.32 -10.68
CA ARG A 7 -54.41 52.54 -9.55
C ARG A 7 -53.10 53.17 -9.06
N LYS A 8 -53.06 53.69 -7.83
CA LYS A 8 -51.81 54.17 -7.22
C LYS A 8 -50.97 52.97 -6.77
N ALA A 9 -49.78 52.84 -7.36
CA ALA A 9 -48.77 51.88 -7.00
C ALA A 9 -48.22 52.17 -5.58
N ALA A 10 -48.19 51.14 -4.74
CA ALA A 10 -47.54 51.18 -3.45
C ALA A 10 -46.02 51.28 -3.65
N ALA A 11 -45.41 52.38 -3.23
CA ALA A 11 -43.98 52.58 -3.27
C ALA A 11 -43.29 51.64 -2.25
N GLN A 12 -42.64 50.59 -2.75
CA GLN A 12 -41.74 49.74 -1.98
C GLN A 12 -40.47 50.53 -1.65
N LYS A 13 -40.29 50.85 -0.37
CA LYS A 13 -39.07 51.49 0.17
C LYS A 13 -37.95 50.44 0.17
N ALA A 14 -36.99 50.56 -0.75
CA ALA A 14 -35.85 49.66 -0.86
C ALA A 14 -34.99 49.71 0.42
N ARG A 15 -34.80 48.56 1.06
CA ARG A 15 -33.91 48.37 2.22
C ARG A 15 -32.47 48.28 1.70
N ALA A 16 -31.61 49.19 2.15
CA ALA A 16 -30.19 49.19 1.79
C ALA A 16 -29.51 47.86 2.18
N PRO A 17 -28.54 47.35 1.41
CA PRO A 17 -27.83 46.11 1.73
C PRO A 17 -27.04 46.29 3.02
N GLN A 18 -27.38 45.51 4.05
CA GLN A 18 -26.57 45.38 5.26
C GLN A 18 -25.29 44.63 4.89
N GLN A 19 -24.15 45.33 4.86
CA GLN A 19 -22.84 44.71 4.73
C GLN A 19 -22.61 43.76 5.91
N LEU A 20 -22.56 42.46 5.62
CA LEU A 20 -22.07 41.43 6.52
C LEU A 20 -20.60 41.76 6.82
N LYS A 21 -20.31 42.24 8.03
CA LYS A 21 -18.92 42.39 8.50
C LYS A 21 -18.27 41.01 8.45
N ALA A 22 -17.26 40.86 7.59
CA ALA A 22 -16.48 39.63 7.48
C ALA A 22 -15.90 39.29 8.86
N SER A 23 -16.20 38.09 9.34
CA SER A 23 -15.53 37.51 10.50
C SER A 23 -14.02 37.44 10.22
N ALA A 24 -13.22 37.69 11.26
CA ALA A 24 -11.76 37.66 11.21
C ALA A 24 -11.24 36.43 10.45
N PRO A 25 -10.11 36.54 9.71
CA PRO A 25 -9.60 35.44 8.91
C PRO A 25 -9.32 34.23 9.82
N GLN A 26 -10.07 33.15 9.63
CA GLN A 26 -9.75 31.88 10.26
C GLN A 26 -8.36 31.45 9.76
N LYS A 27 -7.47 31.12 10.69
CA LYS A 27 -6.14 30.60 10.35
C LYS A 27 -6.33 29.31 9.57
N MET A 28 -6.06 29.36 8.27
CA MET A 28 -6.08 28.20 7.39
C MET A 28 -4.69 27.58 7.43
N GLU A 29 -4.57 26.41 8.04
CA GLU A 29 -3.32 25.66 8.09
C GLU A 29 -3.41 24.52 7.06
N ALA A 30 -2.44 24.47 6.15
CA ALA A 30 -2.32 23.42 5.15
C ALA A 30 -1.08 22.57 5.46
N PHE A 31 -1.29 21.28 5.69
CA PHE A 31 -0.22 20.31 5.88
C PHE A 31 0.06 19.62 4.56
N THR A 32 1.33 19.57 4.15
CA THR A 32 1.76 18.74 3.03
C THR A 32 2.45 17.50 3.59
N PHE A 33 2.08 16.33 3.09
CA PHE A 33 2.65 15.04 3.52
C PHE A 33 3.92 14.67 2.74
N GLY A 34 4.42 15.59 1.90
CA GLY A 34 5.55 15.34 1.01
C GLY A 34 5.16 14.59 -0.26
N GLU A 35 6.16 14.20 -1.04
CA GLU A 35 5.98 13.46 -2.29
C GLU A 35 5.48 12.03 -2.04
N PRO A 36 4.56 11.50 -2.87
CA PRO A 36 4.05 10.15 -2.71
C PRO A 36 5.17 9.13 -2.95
N VAL A 37 5.53 8.38 -1.91
CA VAL A 37 6.47 7.26 -2.01
C VAL A 37 5.69 6.00 -2.40
N PRO A 38 6.10 5.24 -3.43
CA PRO A 38 5.45 3.99 -3.79
C PRO A 38 5.55 2.96 -2.66
N VAL A 39 4.42 2.41 -2.24
CA VAL A 39 4.35 1.35 -1.21
C VAL A 39 5.18 0.10 -1.58
N LEU A 40 5.48 -0.08 -2.87
CA LEU A 40 6.24 -1.21 -3.40
C LEU A 40 7.72 -0.88 -3.72
N ASP A 41 8.26 0.25 -3.25
CA ASP A 41 9.70 0.43 -3.35
C ASP A 41 10.40 -0.67 -2.54
N LYS A 42 11.20 -1.49 -3.24
CA LYS A 42 11.55 -2.86 -2.81
C LYS A 42 12.44 -2.91 -1.57
N ARG A 43 13.02 -1.76 -1.19
CA ARG A 43 13.90 -1.61 -0.02
C ARG A 43 13.06 -1.34 1.23
N ASP A 44 12.08 -0.45 1.13
CA ASP A 44 11.28 0.02 2.27
C ASP A 44 10.23 -1.02 2.71
N ILE A 45 9.80 -1.94 1.83
CA ILE A 45 8.88 -3.04 2.22
C ILE A 45 9.51 -3.99 3.25
N LEU A 46 10.84 -4.14 3.24
CA LEU A 46 11.57 -4.96 4.21
C LEU A 46 11.71 -4.26 5.57
N ASP A 47 11.43 -2.96 5.67
CA ASP A 47 11.42 -2.26 6.95
C ASP A 47 10.11 -2.54 7.74
N TYR A 48 9.06 -3.05 7.07
CA TYR A 48 7.80 -3.48 7.71
C TYR A 48 7.82 -4.93 8.23
N VAL A 49 8.99 -5.58 8.23
CA VAL A 49 9.23 -6.96 8.70
C VAL A 49 9.04 -7.11 10.22
N GLU A 50 8.95 -6.00 10.96
CA GLU A 50 8.77 -5.98 12.42
C GLU A 50 7.50 -6.72 12.90
N CYS A 51 6.49 -6.92 12.02
CA CYS A 51 5.21 -7.56 12.33
C CYS A 51 5.01 -8.97 11.71
N ILE A 52 6.09 -9.66 11.32
CA ILE A 52 6.05 -11.02 10.72
C ILE A 52 5.55 -12.10 11.69
N SER A 53 5.71 -11.86 12.99
CA SER A 53 5.32 -12.81 14.02
C SER A 53 4.02 -12.37 14.69
N ASN A 54 2.89 -12.97 14.32
CA ASN A 54 1.62 -12.84 15.04
C ASN A 54 1.52 -13.82 16.23
N GLY A 55 2.65 -14.08 16.90
CA GLY A 55 2.72 -14.81 18.17
C GLY A 55 2.34 -16.30 18.17
N LYS A 56 1.96 -16.90 17.02
CA LYS A 56 1.60 -18.33 16.92
C LYS A 56 2.32 -19.10 15.82
N TRP A 57 2.52 -18.46 14.68
CA TRP A 57 3.19 -19.07 13.52
C TRP A 57 4.08 -18.02 12.86
N TYR A 58 5.23 -18.48 12.35
CA TYR A 58 6.11 -17.63 11.57
C TYR A 58 5.52 -17.43 10.17
N GLU A 59 5.17 -16.19 9.83
CA GLU A 59 4.71 -15.84 8.49
C GLU A 59 5.84 -15.13 7.73
N PRO A 60 6.50 -15.77 6.75
CA PRO A 60 7.62 -15.15 6.06
C PRO A 60 7.17 -13.87 5.32
N PRO A 61 8.06 -12.85 5.21
CA PRO A 61 7.74 -11.60 4.52
C PRO A 61 7.56 -11.77 3.01
N VAL A 62 7.84 -12.96 2.50
CA VAL A 62 7.80 -13.32 1.09
C VAL A 62 6.99 -14.59 0.90
N SER A 63 6.09 -14.57 -0.08
CA SER A 63 5.25 -15.72 -0.41
C SER A 63 6.09 -16.90 -0.91
N PHE A 64 6.01 -18.04 -0.24
CA PHE A 64 6.68 -19.28 -0.68
C PHE A 64 6.25 -19.71 -2.08
N SER A 65 4.97 -19.55 -2.42
CA SER A 65 4.48 -19.87 -3.76
C SER A 65 5.04 -18.94 -4.84
N GLY A 66 5.28 -17.67 -4.48
CA GLY A 66 5.96 -16.70 -5.35
C GLY A 66 7.42 -17.09 -5.58
N LEU A 67 8.15 -17.37 -4.49
CA LEU A 67 9.54 -17.83 -4.55
C LEU A 67 9.70 -19.11 -5.38
N ALA A 68 8.80 -20.08 -5.22
CA ALA A 68 8.84 -21.32 -5.99
C ALA A 68 8.70 -21.08 -7.51
N LYS A 69 7.86 -20.11 -7.91
CA LYS A 69 7.70 -19.72 -9.33
C LYS A 69 8.94 -18.99 -9.86
N SER A 70 9.66 -18.26 -9.01
CA SER A 70 10.89 -17.55 -9.38
C SER A 70 12.04 -18.47 -9.81
N LEU A 71 12.01 -19.77 -9.46
CA LEU A 71 13.03 -20.73 -9.89
C LEU A 71 13.19 -20.78 -11.43
N ARG A 72 12.11 -20.50 -12.17
CA ARG A 72 12.09 -20.49 -13.64
C ARG A 72 11.84 -19.09 -14.22
N SER A 73 11.93 -18.03 -13.43
CA SER A 73 11.63 -16.67 -13.93
C SER A 73 12.74 -16.09 -14.79
N ALA A 74 13.98 -16.58 -14.67
CA ALA A 74 15.09 -16.21 -15.54
C ALA A 74 15.81 -17.45 -16.06
N VAL A 75 16.43 -17.32 -17.24
CA VAL A 75 17.10 -18.40 -17.98
C VAL A 75 18.14 -19.14 -17.14
N HIS A 76 18.81 -18.44 -16.21
CA HIS A 76 19.91 -18.97 -15.41
C HIS A 76 19.66 -18.98 -13.90
N HIS A 77 18.43 -18.79 -13.40
CA HIS A 77 18.18 -18.86 -11.95
C HIS A 77 18.27 -20.28 -11.41
N SER A 78 17.82 -21.26 -12.19
CA SER A 78 17.76 -22.65 -11.76
C SER A 78 19.14 -23.30 -11.65
N SER A 79 20.10 -22.97 -12.51
CA SER A 79 21.41 -23.62 -12.53
C SER A 79 22.22 -23.44 -11.24
N PRO A 80 22.42 -22.24 -10.65
CA PRO A 80 23.16 -22.11 -9.40
C PRO A 80 22.42 -22.76 -8.22
N ILE A 81 21.08 -22.78 -8.25
CA ILE A 81 20.27 -23.43 -7.22
C ILE A 81 20.46 -24.94 -7.26
N TYR A 82 20.37 -25.56 -8.45
CA TYR A 82 20.61 -26.99 -8.62
C TYR A 82 22.06 -27.38 -8.28
N VAL A 83 23.05 -26.56 -8.64
CA VAL A 83 24.45 -26.81 -8.27
C VAL A 83 24.60 -26.85 -6.76
N LYS A 84 24.09 -25.84 -6.03
CA LYS A 84 24.14 -25.82 -4.56
C LYS A 84 23.44 -27.04 -3.95
N ARG A 85 22.24 -27.35 -4.43
CA ARG A 85 21.47 -28.52 -3.99
C ARG A 85 22.25 -29.82 -4.19
N ASN A 86 22.89 -29.99 -5.36
CA ASN A 86 23.65 -31.19 -5.67
C ASN A 86 24.93 -31.31 -4.83
N VAL A 87 25.60 -30.19 -4.52
CA VAL A 87 26.74 -30.17 -3.59
C VAL A 87 26.29 -30.60 -2.20
N LEU A 88 25.18 -30.07 -1.69
CA LEU A 88 24.64 -30.49 -0.39
C LEU A 88 24.28 -31.97 -0.38
N ALA A 89 23.61 -32.46 -1.42
CA ALA A 89 23.24 -33.86 -1.54
C ALA A 89 24.45 -34.79 -1.66
N SER A 90 25.55 -34.36 -2.29
CA SER A 90 26.76 -35.17 -2.44
C SER A 90 27.55 -35.25 -1.13
N THR A 91 27.68 -34.13 -0.41
CA THR A 91 28.43 -34.02 0.85
C THR A 91 27.63 -34.43 2.09
N TYR A 92 26.35 -34.78 1.93
CA TYR A 92 25.48 -35.19 3.04
C TYR A 92 26.05 -36.36 3.86
N ILE A 93 26.23 -36.16 5.15
CA ILE A 93 26.63 -37.22 6.08
C ILE A 93 25.36 -37.93 6.55
N PRO A 94 25.17 -39.23 6.27
CA PRO A 94 23.94 -39.94 6.63
C PRO A 94 23.64 -39.89 8.13
N HIS A 95 22.38 -39.64 8.48
CA HIS A 95 21.91 -39.57 9.86
C HIS A 95 20.80 -40.61 10.10
N PRO A 96 20.73 -41.27 11.28
CA PRO A 96 19.72 -42.30 11.55
C PRO A 96 18.26 -41.85 11.36
N LEU A 97 17.98 -40.56 11.56
CA LEU A 97 16.63 -39.98 11.42
C LEU A 97 16.33 -39.40 10.04
N LEU A 98 17.33 -39.31 9.16
CA LEU A 98 17.16 -38.69 7.85
C LEU A 98 18.04 -39.41 6.84
N SER A 99 17.41 -40.26 6.04
CA SER A 99 18.11 -40.97 4.97
C SER A 99 18.65 -39.97 3.93
N ARG A 100 19.71 -40.35 3.22
CA ARG A 100 20.23 -39.54 2.10
C ARG A 100 19.17 -39.33 1.02
N GLN A 101 18.28 -40.30 0.82
CA GLN A 101 17.19 -40.20 -0.17
C GLN A 101 16.15 -39.16 0.25
N ASP A 102 15.80 -39.11 1.54
CA ASP A 102 14.86 -38.13 2.07
C ASP A 102 15.47 -36.73 2.10
N PHE A 103 16.75 -36.62 2.50
CA PHE A 103 17.49 -35.36 2.40
C PHE A 103 17.53 -34.82 0.96
N SER A 104 17.80 -35.68 -0.02
CA SER A 104 17.79 -35.33 -1.45
C SER A 104 16.41 -34.84 -1.93
N ARG A 105 15.31 -35.38 -1.41
CA ARG A 105 13.96 -34.91 -1.76
C ARG A 105 13.60 -33.58 -1.09
N PHE A 106 14.14 -33.34 0.10
CA PHE A 106 13.91 -32.12 0.86
C PHE A 106 14.67 -30.91 0.29
N ALA A 107 15.93 -31.11 -0.14
CA ALA A 107 16.83 -30.08 -0.65
C ALA A 107 16.67 -29.81 -2.15
#